data_AF-A0A2T1CN21-F1
#
_entry.id   AF-A0A2T1CN21-F1
#
_cell.length_a   1.000
_cell.length_b   1.000
_cell.length_c   1.000
_cell.angle_alpha   90.00
_cell.angle_beta   90.00
_cell.angle_gamma   90.00
#
_symmetry.space_group_name_H-M   'P 1'
#
loop_
_entity.id
_entity.type
_entity.pdbx_description
1 polymer ?
#
loop_
_entity_poly.entity_id
_entity_poly.type
_entity_poly.pdbx_seq_one_letter_code
_entity_poly.pdbx_strand_id
1 'polypeptide(L)'
;LNKLKRVYRDLRRSLQRNPTEAELAKDMEVTSEQLRYLQQVRRQSLSLNHRIGSEESSELLDVLEDNATQSPESQMNEMMMRQDILEVLDNILTEREKEIVAMRYGLVTGEPYTLEEVSGLFNLSRERVRQIQNKAMRKLRRPQVTERLKGWLK
;
A
#
# COMPACT_ATOMS: atom_id res chain seq x y z
N LEU A 1 7.05 29.80 -12.31
CA LEU A 1 7.22 30.27 -10.91
C LEU A 1 7.53 31.77 -10.80
N ASN A 2 8.56 32.31 -11.49
CA ASN A 2 8.85 33.77 -11.45
C ASN A 2 7.74 34.64 -12.07
N LYS A 3 7.04 34.13 -13.11
CA LYS A 3 5.86 34.79 -13.71
C LYS A 3 4.72 35.00 -12.69
N LEU A 4 4.41 33.99 -11.87
CA LEU A 4 3.40 34.08 -10.80
C LEU A 4 3.75 35.16 -9.76
N LYS A 5 5.03 35.27 -9.34
CA LYS A 5 5.45 36.32 -8.39
C LYS A 5 5.30 37.73 -8.95
N ARG A 6 5.57 37.90 -10.25
CA ARG A 6 5.43 39.18 -10.96
C ARG A 6 3.94 39.56 -11.07
N VAL A 7 3.13 38.66 -11.61
CA VAL A 7 1.67 38.84 -11.74
C VAL A 7 1.01 39.14 -10.39
N TYR A 8 1.34 38.40 -9.34
CA TYR A 8 0.82 38.65 -7.99
C TYR A 8 1.19 40.06 -7.47
N ARG A 9 2.41 40.52 -7.72
CA ARG A 9 2.87 41.86 -7.30
C ARG A 9 2.19 42.97 -8.10
N ASP A 10 2.01 42.77 -9.40
CA ASP A 10 1.41 43.75 -10.29
C ASP A 10 -0.11 43.89 -9.99
N LEU A 11 -0.82 42.77 -9.81
CA LEU A 11 -2.22 42.74 -9.36
C LEU A 11 -2.41 43.34 -7.95
N ARG A 12 -1.49 43.04 -7.01
CA ARG A 12 -1.57 43.62 -5.66
C ARG A 12 -1.38 45.14 -5.67
N ARG A 13 -0.54 45.65 -6.58
CA ARG A 13 -0.34 47.10 -6.76
C ARG A 13 -1.55 47.76 -7.42
N SER A 14 -2.16 47.14 -8.43
CA SER A 14 -3.30 47.71 -9.14
C SER A 14 -4.59 47.65 -8.31
N LEU A 15 -4.82 46.55 -7.60
CA LEU A 15 -6.05 46.34 -6.82
C LEU A 15 -5.99 46.91 -5.40
N GLN A 16 -4.80 47.33 -4.93
CA GLN A 16 -4.53 47.74 -3.54
C GLN A 16 -4.99 46.73 -2.47
N ARG A 17 -5.25 45.48 -2.87
CA ARG A 17 -5.65 44.35 -2.03
C ARG A 17 -4.95 43.08 -2.52
N ASN A 18 -5.02 42.02 -1.73
CA ASN A 18 -4.55 40.72 -2.18
C ASN A 18 -5.48 40.21 -3.31
N PRO A 19 -4.92 39.80 -4.47
CA PRO A 19 -5.72 39.28 -5.57
C PRO A 19 -6.30 37.90 -5.24
N THR A 20 -7.52 37.65 -5.71
CA THR A 20 -8.19 36.36 -5.54
C THR A 20 -7.63 35.30 -6.51
N GLU A 21 -7.86 34.02 -6.22
CA GLU A 21 -7.40 32.91 -7.08
C GLU A 21 -7.94 33.02 -8.51
N ALA A 22 -9.20 33.45 -8.67
CA ALA A 22 -9.82 33.62 -9.98
C ALA A 22 -9.18 34.76 -10.79
N GLU A 23 -8.83 35.88 -10.14
CA GLU A 23 -8.14 37.02 -10.76
C GLU A 23 -6.72 36.65 -11.19
N LEU A 24 -6.00 35.89 -10.35
CA LEU A 24 -4.68 35.36 -10.65
C LEU A 24 -4.69 34.35 -11.80
N ALA A 25 -5.67 33.43 -11.81
CA ALA A 25 -5.81 32.42 -12.86
C ALA A 25 -6.10 33.08 -14.22
N LYS A 26 -7.00 34.08 -14.23
CA LYS A 26 -7.35 34.85 -15.43
C LYS A 26 -6.17 35.62 -16.01
N ASP A 27 -5.41 36.34 -15.18
CA ASP A 27 -4.25 37.13 -15.64
C ASP A 27 -3.06 36.26 -16.04
N MET A 28 -2.97 35.05 -15.48
CA MET A 28 -1.96 34.07 -15.86
C MET A 28 -2.33 33.21 -17.06
N GLU A 29 -3.57 33.32 -17.57
CA GLU A 29 -4.12 32.48 -18.65
C GLU A 29 -4.08 30.97 -18.31
N VAL A 30 -4.27 30.62 -17.04
CA VAL A 30 -4.27 29.23 -16.56
C VAL A 30 -5.60 28.91 -15.88
N THR A 31 -5.93 27.62 -15.80
CA THR A 31 -7.11 27.21 -15.02
C THR A 31 -6.85 27.33 -13.52
N SER A 32 -7.91 27.51 -12.72
CA SER A 32 -7.79 27.54 -11.25
C SER A 32 -7.15 26.26 -10.69
N GLU A 33 -7.35 25.12 -11.36
CA GLU A 33 -6.74 23.85 -11.02
C GLU A 33 -5.23 23.85 -11.27
N GLN A 34 -4.79 24.33 -12.43
CA GLN A 34 -3.37 24.52 -12.75
C GLN A 34 -2.72 25.54 -11.82
N LEU A 35 -3.43 26.61 -11.44
CA LEU A 35 -2.94 27.59 -10.47
C LEU A 35 -2.73 26.95 -9.09
N ARG A 36 -3.69 26.15 -8.61
CA ARG A 36 -3.55 25.41 -7.34
C ARG A 36 -2.38 24.44 -7.36
N TYR A 37 -2.20 23.70 -8.46
CA TYR A 37 -1.04 22.84 -8.64
C TYR A 37 0.27 23.64 -8.58
N LEU A 38 0.36 24.76 -9.29
CA LEU A 38 1.55 25.62 -9.33
C LEU A 38 1.86 26.26 -7.96
N GLN A 39 0.83 26.58 -7.18
CA GLN A 39 0.97 27.03 -5.79
C GLN A 39 1.38 25.90 -4.83
N GLN A 40 0.91 24.68 -5.04
CA GLN A 40 1.29 23.51 -4.28
C GLN A 40 2.77 23.14 -4.52
N VAL A 41 3.22 23.17 -5.78
CA VAL A 41 4.63 22.98 -6.15
C VAL A 41 5.52 24.09 -5.57
N ARG A 42 4.97 25.29 -5.33
CA ARG A 42 5.70 26.39 -4.69
C ARG A 42 5.85 26.21 -3.17
N ARG A 43 5.02 25.40 -2.50
CA ARG A 43 5.16 25.18 -1.05
C ARG A 43 6.59 24.73 -0.80
N GLN A 44 7.39 25.62 -0.22
CA GLN A 44 8.76 25.31 0.14
C GLN A 44 8.70 24.11 1.07
N SER A 45 9.54 23.11 0.82
CA SER A 45 9.75 22.03 1.77
C SER A 45 10.01 22.66 3.14
N LEU A 46 9.09 22.49 4.06
CA LEU A 46 9.31 22.92 5.44
C LEU A 46 10.40 22.01 6.03
N SER A 47 11.28 22.59 6.82
CA SER A 47 12.26 21.79 7.56
C SER A 47 11.54 20.86 8.52
N LEU A 48 11.92 19.58 8.55
CA LEU A 48 11.41 18.62 9.54
C LEU A 48 11.75 19.04 10.99
N ASN A 49 12.80 19.86 11.15
CA ASN A 49 13.24 20.39 12.45
C ASN A 49 12.54 21.72 12.78
N HIS A 50 11.53 22.13 12.00
CA HIS A 50 10.77 23.33 12.32
C HIS A 50 9.95 23.07 13.59
N ARG A 51 10.16 23.90 14.61
CA ARG A 51 9.44 23.80 15.88
C ARG A 51 7.99 24.21 15.70
N ILE A 52 7.07 23.45 16.28
CA ILE A 52 5.63 23.66 16.25
C ILE A 52 5.03 23.57 17.66
N GLY A 53 3.89 24.23 17.86
CA GLY A 53 3.20 24.29 19.15
C GLY A 53 3.51 25.56 19.96
N SER A 54 2.69 25.84 20.97
CA SER A 54 2.76 27.05 21.79
C SER A 54 3.99 27.15 22.69
N GLU A 55 4.65 26.01 22.97
CA GLU A 55 5.86 25.94 23.81
C GLU A 55 7.14 25.76 23.00
N GLU A 56 7.08 25.77 21.67
CA GLU A 56 8.21 25.53 20.74
C GLU A 56 9.04 24.28 21.08
N SER A 57 8.50 23.33 21.84
CA SER A 57 9.22 22.16 22.36
C SER A 57 9.19 20.96 21.41
N SER A 58 8.25 20.91 20.48
CA SER A 58 8.07 19.80 19.54
C SER A 58 8.52 20.17 18.13
N GLU A 59 9.25 19.28 17.47
CA GLU A 59 9.62 19.45 16.06
C GLU A 59 8.54 18.89 15.14
N LEU A 60 8.47 19.37 13.89
CA LEU A 60 7.56 18.80 12.89
C LEU A 60 7.78 17.28 12.74
N LEU A 61 9.02 16.82 12.84
CA LEU A 61 9.37 15.40 12.78
C LEU A 61 8.68 14.55 13.85
N ASP A 62 8.49 15.10 15.06
CA ASP A 62 7.89 14.37 16.18
C ASP A 62 6.38 14.11 16.00
N VAL A 63 5.74 14.89 15.11
CA VAL A 63 4.29 14.81 14.86
C VAL A 63 3.96 14.00 13.61
N LEU A 64 4.95 13.75 12.75
CA LEU A 64 4.72 12.97 11.53
C LEU A 64 4.55 11.49 11.88
N GLU A 65 3.32 11.01 11.76
CA GLU A 65 3.01 9.59 11.86
C GLU A 65 3.70 8.82 10.73
N ASP A 66 4.47 7.80 11.11
CA ASP A 66 5.10 6.91 10.15
C ASP A 66 4.07 5.92 9.59
N ASN A 67 3.50 6.29 8.44
CA ASN A 67 2.56 5.46 7.71
C ASN A 67 3.21 4.23 7.03
N ALA A 68 4.54 4.15 7.01
CA ALA A 68 5.26 3.01 6.43
C ALA A 68 5.48 1.88 7.45
N THR A 69 5.47 2.20 8.75
CA THR A 69 5.68 1.20 9.80
C THR A 69 4.37 0.51 10.16
N GLN A 70 4.28 -0.79 9.88
CA GLN A 70 3.16 -1.61 10.36
C GLN A 70 3.11 -1.57 11.89
N SER A 71 1.91 -1.34 12.46
CA SER A 71 1.74 -1.37 13.90
C SER A 71 2.13 -2.75 14.49
N PRO A 72 2.60 -2.84 15.75
CA PRO A 72 2.88 -4.13 16.38
C PRO A 72 1.67 -5.07 16.39
N GLU A 73 0.46 -4.52 16.54
CA GLU A 73 -0.79 -5.27 16.46
C GLU A 73 -1.03 -5.84 15.05
N SER A 74 -0.76 -5.05 14.00
CA SER A 74 -0.85 -5.51 12.61
C SER A 74 0.15 -6.63 12.32
N GLN A 75 1.39 -6.49 12.79
CA GLN A 75 2.44 -7.52 12.63
C GLN A 75 2.05 -8.82 13.36
N MET A 76 1.52 -8.70 14.58
CA MET A 76 1.08 -9.85 15.37
C MET A 76 -0.11 -10.56 14.71
N ASN A 77 -1.09 -9.81 14.20
CA ASN A 77 -2.21 -10.38 13.44
C ASN A 77 -1.74 -11.12 12.19
N GLU A 78 -0.79 -10.55 11.42
CA GLU A 78 -0.24 -11.21 10.23
C GLU A 78 0.50 -12.50 10.58
N MET A 79 1.26 -12.51 11.67
CA MET A 79 1.95 -13.70 12.17
C MET A 79 0.97 -14.79 12.60
N MET A 80 -0.07 -14.43 13.38
CA MET A 80 -1.11 -15.37 13.81
C MET A 80 -1.89 -15.94 12.63
N MET A 81 -2.24 -15.10 11.65
CA MET A 81 -2.89 -15.54 10.41
C MET A 81 -2.05 -16.56 9.65
N ARG A 82 -0.74 -16.31 9.49
CA ARG A 82 0.16 -17.26 8.84
C ARG A 82 0.22 -18.59 9.59
N GLN A 83 0.29 -18.55 10.91
CA GLN A 83 0.35 -19.75 11.74
C GLN A 83 -0.93 -20.61 11.59
N ASP A 84 -2.11 -19.98 11.65
CA ASP A 84 -3.38 -20.65 11.43
C ASP A 84 -3.49 -21.29 10.04
N ILE A 85 -3.05 -20.57 9.00
CA ILE A 85 -3.04 -21.09 7.63
C ILE A 85 -2.16 -22.35 7.56
N LEU A 86 -0.95 -22.31 8.13
CA LEU A 86 -0.04 -23.45 8.13
C LEU A 86 -0.62 -24.65 8.87
N GLU A 87 -1.22 -24.43 10.04
CA GLU A 87 -1.85 -25.51 10.83
C GLU A 87 -3.03 -26.14 10.07
N VAL A 88 -3.84 -25.32 9.39
CA VAL A 88 -4.95 -25.81 8.57
C VAL A 88 -4.44 -26.63 7.38
N LEU A 89 -3.37 -26.17 6.71
CA LEU A 89 -2.76 -26.91 5.61
C LEU A 89 -2.22 -28.26 6.07
N ASP A 90 -1.54 -28.31 7.23
CA ASP A 90 -0.99 -29.53 7.83
C ASP A 90 -2.05 -30.57 8.17
N ASN A 91 -3.20 -30.13 8.70
CA ASN A 91 -4.25 -31.05 9.10
C ASN A 91 -5.04 -31.65 7.93
N ILE A 92 -5.05 -31.01 6.76
CA ILE A 92 -5.99 -31.35 5.67
C ILE A 92 -5.28 -31.93 4.45
N LEU A 93 -4.09 -31.41 4.16
CA LEU A 93 -3.33 -31.76 2.96
C LEU A 93 -2.31 -32.83 3.30
N THR A 94 -2.01 -33.65 2.30
CA THR A 94 -0.79 -34.49 2.36
C THR A 94 0.45 -33.62 2.18
N GLU A 95 1.61 -34.06 2.66
CA GLU A 95 2.87 -33.30 2.55
C GLU A 95 3.10 -32.77 1.13
N ARG A 96 2.91 -33.65 0.13
CA ARG A 96 3.09 -33.29 -1.29
C ARG A 96 2.06 -32.28 -1.80
N GLU A 97 0.82 -32.33 -1.32
CA GLU A 97 -0.19 -31.31 -1.64
C GLU A 97 0.14 -29.98 -0.98
N LYS A 98 0.58 -30.00 0.29
CA LYS A 98 1.01 -28.83 1.05
C LYS A 98 2.17 -28.12 0.37
N GLU A 99 3.24 -28.83 0.04
CA GLU A 99 4.42 -28.24 -0.61
C GLU A 99 4.06 -27.59 -1.95
N ILE A 100 3.28 -28.29 -2.80
CA ILE A 100 2.84 -27.75 -4.09
C ILE A 100 1.98 -26.49 -3.89
N VAL A 101 1.01 -26.51 -2.98
CA VAL A 101 0.18 -25.33 -2.70
C VAL A 101 1.01 -24.19 -2.11
N ALA A 102 1.90 -24.48 -1.17
CA ALA A 102 2.74 -23.49 -0.52
C ALA A 102 3.65 -22.76 -1.52
N MET A 103 4.28 -23.48 -2.46
CA MET A 103 5.05 -22.87 -3.54
C MET A 103 4.18 -22.07 -4.51
N ARG A 104 3.04 -22.61 -4.92
CA ARG A 104 2.15 -21.94 -5.89
C ARG A 104 1.57 -20.62 -5.38
N TYR A 105 1.41 -20.47 -4.07
CA TYR A 105 0.89 -19.25 -3.44
C TYR A 105 1.94 -18.46 -2.65
N GLY A 106 3.22 -18.84 -2.71
CA GLY A 106 4.30 -18.12 -2.04
C GLY A 106 4.21 -18.12 -0.51
N LEU A 107 3.61 -19.15 0.09
CA LEU A 107 3.38 -19.21 1.54
C LEU A 107 4.67 -19.37 2.36
N VAL A 108 5.78 -19.78 1.72
CA VAL A 108 7.09 -19.98 2.36
C VAL A 108 8.07 -18.88 1.94
N THR A 109 8.19 -18.63 0.64
CA THR A 109 9.19 -17.73 0.05
C THR A 109 8.66 -16.31 -0.21
N GLY A 110 7.37 -16.07 -0.02
CA GLY A 110 6.70 -14.80 -0.38
C GLY A 110 6.38 -14.67 -1.88
N GLU A 111 7.15 -15.33 -2.75
CA GLU A 111 6.93 -15.32 -4.19
C GLU A 111 6.19 -16.57 -4.70
N PRO A 112 5.11 -16.42 -5.49
CA PRO A 112 4.37 -17.53 -6.05
C PRO A 112 5.10 -18.14 -7.26
N TYR A 113 5.16 -19.46 -7.30
CA TYR A 113 5.71 -20.20 -8.44
C TYR A 113 4.62 -20.52 -9.48
N THR A 114 5.01 -20.59 -10.74
CA THR A 114 4.16 -21.02 -11.86
C THR A 114 3.94 -22.54 -11.84
N LEU A 115 2.95 -23.01 -12.61
CA LEU A 115 2.74 -24.45 -12.80
C LEU A 115 3.98 -25.13 -13.40
N GLU A 116 4.72 -24.43 -14.25
CA GLU A 116 5.85 -24.96 -14.99
C GLU A 116 7.09 -25.09 -14.11
N GLU A 117 7.38 -24.08 -13.29
CA GLU A 117 8.48 -24.14 -12.32
C GLU A 117 8.26 -25.26 -11.29
N VAL A 118 7.05 -25.36 -10.75
CA VAL A 118 6.70 -26.46 -9.82
C VAL A 118 6.75 -27.82 -10.53
N SER A 119 6.39 -27.89 -11.82
CA SER A 119 6.49 -29.14 -12.58
C SER A 119 7.94 -29.64 -12.69
N GLY A 120 8.89 -28.73 -12.90
CA GLY A 120 10.32 -29.02 -12.93
C GLY A 120 10.86 -29.47 -11.58
N LEU A 121 10.51 -28.78 -10.50
CA LEU A 121 10.98 -29.13 -9.15
C LEU A 121 10.51 -30.51 -8.68
N PHE A 122 9.27 -30.89 -9.03
CA PHE A 122 8.67 -32.15 -8.58
C PHE A 122 8.79 -33.31 -9.58
N ASN A 123 9.42 -33.09 -10.74
CA ASN A 123 9.45 -34.03 -11.86
C ASN A 123 8.03 -34.54 -12.22
N LEU A 124 7.07 -33.62 -12.30
CA LEU A 124 5.68 -33.91 -12.65
C LEU A 124 5.33 -33.22 -13.96
N SER A 125 4.28 -33.67 -14.65
CA SER A 125 3.72 -32.90 -15.75
C SER A 125 3.01 -31.65 -15.21
N ARG A 126 2.99 -30.58 -16.00
CA ARG A 126 2.23 -29.35 -15.71
C ARG A 126 0.77 -29.64 -15.35
N GLU A 127 0.13 -30.54 -16.10
CA GLU A 127 -1.25 -30.95 -15.86
C GLU A 127 -1.40 -31.72 -14.53
N ARG A 128 -0.41 -32.54 -14.16
CA ARG A 128 -0.44 -33.24 -12.88
C ARG A 128 -0.35 -32.27 -11.70
N VAL A 129 0.50 -31.24 -11.78
CA VAL A 129 0.57 -30.18 -10.77
C VAL A 129 -0.78 -29.45 -10.65
N ARG A 130 -1.41 -29.13 -11.79
CA ARG A 130 -2.75 -28.50 -11.83
C ARG A 130 -3.81 -29.36 -11.14
N GLN A 131 -3.81 -30.67 -11.40
CA GLN A 131 -4.73 -31.61 -10.77
C GLN A 131 -4.54 -31.66 -9.25
N ILE A 132 -3.29 -31.73 -8.78
CA ILE A 132 -2.97 -31.76 -7.35
C ILE A 132 -3.44 -30.46 -6.69
N GLN A 133 -3.13 -29.30 -7.29
CA GLN A 133 -3.60 -28.00 -6.81
C GLN A 133 -5.12 -27.97 -6.69
N ASN A 134 -5.86 -28.35 -7.74
CA ASN A 134 -7.33 -28.34 -7.73
C ASN A 134 -7.91 -29.27 -6.66
N LYS A 135 -7.28 -30.44 -6.46
CA LYS A 135 -7.68 -31.40 -5.42
C LYS A 135 -7.45 -30.82 -4.01
N ALA A 136 -6.30 -30.20 -3.77
CA ALA A 136 -6.00 -29.54 -2.51
C ALA A 136 -6.97 -28.38 -2.24
N MET A 137 -7.20 -27.51 -3.22
CA MET A 137 -8.16 -26.40 -3.09
C MET A 137 -9.59 -26.90 -2.83
N ARG A 138 -10.01 -28.02 -3.42
CA ARG A 138 -11.29 -28.65 -3.09
C ARG A 138 -11.38 -29.10 -1.63
N LYS A 139 -10.30 -29.63 -1.06
CA LYS A 139 -10.25 -30.01 0.37
C LYS A 139 -10.33 -28.78 1.28
N LEU A 140 -9.62 -27.71 0.93
CA LEU A 140 -9.60 -26.46 1.70
C LEU A 140 -10.94 -25.70 1.66
N ARG A 141 -11.73 -25.88 0.60
CA ARG A 141 -13.08 -25.28 0.46
C ARG A 141 -14.18 -25.99 1.27
N ARG A 142 -13.84 -26.94 2.14
CA ARG A 142 -14.84 -27.58 3.01
C ARG A 142 -15.34 -26.58 4.07
N PRO A 143 -16.62 -26.62 4.46
CA PRO A 143 -17.21 -25.63 5.38
C PRO A 143 -16.44 -25.48 6.70
N GLN A 144 -16.10 -26.62 7.33
CA GLN A 144 -15.36 -26.66 8.60
C GLN A 144 -13.99 -25.97 8.53
N VAL A 145 -13.34 -26.00 7.36
CA VAL A 145 -12.03 -25.40 7.11
C VAL A 145 -12.17 -23.91 6.84
N THR A 146 -13.19 -23.57 6.04
CA THR A 146 -13.47 -22.20 5.63
C THR A 146 -13.91 -21.36 6.82
N GLU A 147 -14.64 -21.95 7.77
CA GLU A 147 -15.08 -21.28 9.01
C GLU A 147 -13.90 -20.86 9.90
N ARG A 148 -12.87 -21.71 10.01
CA ARG A 148 -11.64 -21.39 10.75
C ARG A 148 -10.83 -20.27 10.11
N LEU A 149 -10.77 -20.23 8.77
CA LEU A 149 -10.02 -19.20 8.03
C LEU A 149 -10.81 -17.91 7.76
N LYS A 150 -12.15 -17.95 7.87
CA LYS A 150 -13.01 -16.79 7.65
C LYS A 150 -12.74 -15.64 8.63
N GLY A 151 -12.28 -15.94 9.84
CA GLY A 151 -11.94 -14.92 10.84
C GLY A 151 -10.87 -13.93 10.37
N TRP A 152 -10.05 -14.33 9.39
CA TRP A 152 -8.98 -13.50 8.81
C TRP A 152 -9.43 -12.68 7.59
N LEU A 153 -10.61 -12.94 7.04
CA LEU A 153 -11.19 -12.17 5.93
C LEU A 153 -11.97 -10.99 6.52
N LYS A 154 -11.27 -9.87 6.76
CA LYS A 154 -11.92 -8.57 7.05
C LYS A 154 -12.44 -7.93 5.78
#